data_AF-A0A1A7Z4H8-F1
#
_entry.id   AF-A0A1A7Z4H8-F1
#
_cell.length_a   1.000
_cell.length_b   1.000
_cell.length_c   1.000
_cell.angle_alpha   90.00
_cell.angle_beta   90.00
_cell.angle_gamma   90.00
#
_symmetry.space_group_name_H-M   'P 1'
#
loop_
_entity.id
_entity.type
_entity.pdbx_description
1 polymer ?
#
loop_
_entity_poly.entity_id
_entity_poly.type
_entity_poly.pdbx_seq_one_letter_code
_entity_poly.pdbx_strand_id
1 'polypeptide(L)'
;MSRYKKSDIPDRWLDYSAVGQRLDGTRFIAFKVPLKQALTQNLQCSEVFGPWDLLDRLSKPNQELGLIIDLTFTTRYYRLQDVPQSLLFVKIFTAGHDVPNDHTILSFKRTVHRFLRDNKDNDKLIGVHCTHGVNRTGYLICRYLIDVDGMDPEKAVELFNSSRGHAIERQNYLKDLKHGPKRSNVGIEESEQEPVRGQASERESCNDPEYPRSFSPRRSNYQPPHRGSFTHSPLFLSPLRHPVSSSHYQSHRWTPTHPHSQYRRPPRSVDSWSRRPQNLEPEYEDRRRPGPPQLPRYSNQWPSLRNDNEAVAEDWGWHKPRTSVWHTDRHHSNRYDNY
;
A
#
# COMPACT_ATOMS: atom_id res chain seq x y z
N MET A 1 -1.40 -43.31 9.19
CA MET A 1 -2.21 -42.22 9.79
C MET A 1 -1.58 -40.89 9.40
N SER A 2 -2.18 -40.18 8.43
CA SER A 2 -1.73 -38.86 7.99
C SER A 2 -1.92 -37.86 9.14
N ARG A 3 -0.82 -37.29 9.64
CA ARG A 3 -0.87 -36.18 10.62
C ARG A 3 -1.37 -34.94 9.87
N TYR A 4 -2.68 -34.75 9.81
CA TYR A 4 -3.25 -33.49 9.37
C TYR A 4 -2.72 -32.37 10.28
N LYS A 5 -1.81 -31.54 9.74
CA LYS A 5 -1.28 -30.38 10.44
C LYS A 5 -2.35 -29.28 10.42
N LYS A 6 -3.11 -29.22 11.50
CA LYS A 6 -4.01 -28.13 11.88
C LYS A 6 -3.28 -26.77 12.07
N SER A 7 -2.05 -26.60 11.56
CA SER A 7 -1.04 -25.65 12.05
C SER A 7 -0.58 -24.58 11.05
N ASP A 8 -0.99 -24.63 9.79
CA ASP A 8 -0.32 -23.82 8.75
C ASP A 8 -1.02 -22.47 8.53
N ILE A 9 -2.35 -22.45 8.63
CA ILE A 9 -3.21 -21.26 8.55
C ILE A 9 -3.26 -20.58 9.93
N PRO A 10 -3.13 -19.24 10.02
CA PRO A 10 -3.31 -18.55 11.30
C PRO A 10 -4.70 -18.76 11.89
N ASP A 11 -4.77 -18.85 13.21
CA ASP A 11 -6.03 -18.94 13.95
C ASP A 11 -7.00 -17.81 13.59
N ARG A 12 -8.30 -18.13 13.50
CA ARG A 12 -9.39 -17.25 13.04
C ARG A 12 -9.19 -16.58 11.67
N TRP A 13 -8.20 -16.96 10.86
CA TRP A 13 -7.94 -16.26 9.59
C TRP A 13 -9.09 -16.36 8.58
N LEU A 14 -9.86 -17.45 8.62
CA LEU A 14 -11.05 -17.65 7.78
C LEU A 14 -12.23 -16.76 8.20
N ASP A 15 -12.28 -16.36 9.47
CA ASP A 15 -13.38 -15.56 10.04
C ASP A 15 -13.39 -14.10 9.52
N TYR A 16 -12.29 -13.64 8.93
CA TYR A 16 -12.15 -12.28 8.43
C TYR A 16 -12.25 -12.22 6.90
N SER A 17 -12.96 -11.20 6.42
CA SER A 17 -13.00 -10.87 4.99
C SER A 17 -11.58 -10.56 4.49
N ALA A 18 -11.30 -10.95 3.24
CA ALA A 18 -9.96 -10.87 2.67
C ALA A 18 -9.45 -9.42 2.58
N VAL A 19 -10.26 -8.52 2.02
CA VAL A 19 -9.91 -7.13 1.70
C VAL A 19 -11.06 -6.23 2.14
N GLY A 20 -10.75 -5.11 2.77
CA GLY A 20 -11.72 -4.04 3.06
C GLY A 20 -11.94 -3.13 1.84
N GLN A 21 -12.61 -2.00 2.04
CA GLN A 21 -12.66 -0.91 1.08
C GLN A 21 -11.47 0.04 1.28
N ARG A 22 -11.23 0.87 0.27
CA ARG A 22 -10.39 2.06 0.41
C ARG A 22 -10.98 2.94 1.52
N LEU A 23 -10.15 3.45 2.42
CA LEU A 23 -10.59 4.41 3.42
C LEU A 23 -10.82 5.76 2.74
N ASP A 24 -12.08 6.22 2.74
CA ASP A 24 -12.50 7.45 2.07
C ASP A 24 -11.65 8.65 2.47
N GLY A 25 -11.29 9.46 1.47
CA GLY A 25 -10.39 10.60 1.65
C GLY A 25 -8.92 10.25 1.84
N THR A 26 -8.56 8.95 1.88
CA THR A 26 -7.17 8.48 2.02
C THR A 26 -6.72 7.62 0.84
N ARG A 27 -5.44 7.20 0.81
CA ARG A 27 -4.93 6.15 -0.08
C ARG A 27 -4.71 4.83 0.66
N PHE A 28 -5.29 4.64 1.85
CA PHE A 28 -5.15 3.39 2.59
C PHE A 28 -6.17 2.34 2.16
N ILE A 29 -5.74 1.09 2.13
CA ILE A 29 -6.62 -0.08 2.08
C ILE A 29 -6.08 -1.17 3.02
N ALA A 30 -6.98 -1.79 3.77
CA ALA A 30 -6.63 -2.80 4.76
C ALA A 30 -7.11 -4.19 4.33
N PHE A 31 -6.29 -5.21 4.55
CA PHE A 31 -6.60 -6.61 4.23
C PHE A 31 -5.97 -7.56 5.24
N LYS A 32 -6.47 -8.81 5.30
CA LYS A 32 -5.80 -9.87 6.09
C LYS A 32 -4.52 -10.34 5.39
N VAL A 33 -3.67 -11.10 6.05
CA VAL A 33 -2.43 -11.57 5.42
C VAL A 33 -2.74 -12.47 4.20
N PRO A 34 -2.21 -12.18 3.00
CA PRO A 34 -2.23 -13.15 1.90
C PRO A 34 -1.31 -14.32 2.24
N LEU A 35 -1.72 -15.54 1.92
CA LEU A 35 -0.97 -16.75 2.20
C LEU A 35 -0.39 -17.33 0.90
N LYS A 36 0.88 -17.74 0.94
CA LYS A 36 1.51 -18.46 -0.18
C LYS A 36 0.82 -19.80 -0.43
N GLN A 37 0.90 -20.30 -1.66
CA GLN A 37 0.16 -21.48 -2.12
C GLN A 37 0.34 -22.69 -1.20
N ALA A 38 1.56 -22.92 -0.69
CA ALA A 38 1.88 -24.03 0.21
C ALA A 38 1.04 -24.05 1.52
N LEU A 39 0.53 -22.90 1.97
CA LEU A 39 -0.28 -22.80 3.19
C LEU A 39 -1.79 -22.94 2.91
N THR A 40 -2.21 -22.83 1.65
CA THR A 40 -3.62 -22.82 1.24
C THR A 40 -4.04 -24.06 0.45
N GLN A 41 -3.15 -25.07 0.33
CA GLN A 41 -3.39 -26.27 -0.51
C GLN A 41 -4.65 -27.06 -0.14
N ASN A 42 -5.03 -27.02 1.14
CA ASN A 42 -6.18 -27.76 1.66
C ASN A 42 -7.44 -26.88 1.84
N LEU A 43 -7.39 -25.61 1.41
CA LEU A 43 -8.55 -24.72 1.45
C LEU A 43 -9.44 -24.94 0.23
N GLN A 44 -10.73 -24.64 0.39
CA GLN A 44 -11.62 -24.53 -0.77
C GLN A 44 -11.16 -23.37 -1.65
N CYS A 45 -11.33 -23.48 -2.97
CA CYS A 45 -10.88 -22.45 -3.92
C CYS A 45 -11.45 -21.05 -3.57
N SER A 46 -12.69 -20.97 -3.08
CA SER A 46 -13.33 -19.73 -2.62
C SER A 46 -12.70 -19.09 -1.38
N GLU A 47 -11.97 -19.87 -0.57
CA GLU A 47 -11.33 -19.45 0.68
C GLU A 47 -9.86 -19.06 0.48
N VAL A 48 -9.26 -19.42 -0.66
CA VAL A 48 -7.89 -19.08 -1.01
C VAL A 48 -7.75 -17.56 -1.13
N PHE A 49 -6.67 -17.04 -0.54
CA PHE A 49 -6.30 -15.64 -0.64
C PHE A 49 -4.79 -15.49 -0.58
N GLY A 50 -4.15 -15.44 -1.74
CA GLY A 50 -2.74 -15.15 -1.93
C GLY A 50 -2.46 -13.75 -2.50
N PRO A 51 -1.18 -13.41 -2.75
CA PRO A 51 -0.79 -12.09 -3.26
C PRO A 51 -1.41 -11.73 -4.61
N TRP A 52 -1.64 -12.72 -5.48
CA TRP A 52 -2.32 -12.52 -6.76
C TRP A 52 -3.82 -12.30 -6.59
N ASP A 53 -4.47 -13.03 -5.66
CA ASP A 53 -5.89 -12.83 -5.34
C ASP A 53 -6.15 -11.44 -4.73
N LEU A 54 -5.17 -10.87 -4.02
CA LEU A 54 -5.21 -9.49 -3.57
C LEU A 54 -5.30 -8.52 -4.75
N LEU A 55 -4.46 -8.68 -5.77
CA LEU A 55 -4.51 -7.83 -6.96
C LEU A 55 -5.82 -7.99 -7.72
N ASP A 56 -6.31 -9.22 -7.88
CA ASP A 56 -7.59 -9.49 -8.56
C ASP A 56 -8.75 -8.78 -7.84
N ARG A 57 -8.78 -8.84 -6.51
CA ARG A 57 -9.82 -8.17 -5.69
C ARG A 57 -9.73 -6.64 -5.75
N LEU A 58 -8.57 -6.09 -6.09
CA LEU A 58 -8.30 -4.66 -6.24
C LEU A 58 -8.37 -4.18 -7.70
N SER A 59 -8.69 -5.05 -8.66
CA SER A 59 -8.72 -4.73 -10.10
C SER A 59 -9.82 -3.73 -10.54
N LYS A 60 -10.43 -3.01 -9.61
CA LYS A 60 -11.42 -1.97 -9.89
C LYS A 60 -10.76 -0.70 -10.44
N PRO A 61 -11.45 0.09 -11.28
CA PRO A 61 -10.98 1.42 -11.68
C PRO A 61 -10.61 2.25 -10.43
N ASN A 62 -9.48 2.96 -10.49
CA ASN A 62 -8.95 3.81 -9.42
C ASN A 62 -8.59 3.09 -8.10
N GLN A 63 -8.30 1.78 -8.15
CA GLN A 63 -7.79 1.01 -7.01
C GLN A 63 -6.47 0.28 -7.33
N GLU A 64 -5.54 0.96 -7.99
CA GLU A 64 -4.22 0.39 -8.24
C GLU A 64 -3.40 0.36 -6.95
N LEU A 65 -2.95 -0.81 -6.51
CA LEU A 65 -2.06 -0.94 -5.34
C LEU A 65 -0.62 -0.60 -5.72
N GLY A 66 0.04 0.27 -4.95
CA GLY A 66 1.44 0.65 -5.19
C GLY A 66 2.43 0.12 -4.15
N LEU A 67 1.98 -0.06 -2.90
CA LEU A 67 2.83 -0.47 -1.77
C LEU A 67 2.08 -1.43 -0.85
N ILE A 68 2.76 -2.47 -0.38
CA ILE A 68 2.34 -3.32 0.73
C ILE A 68 3.21 -3.02 1.95
N ILE A 69 2.57 -2.73 3.08
CA ILE A 69 3.19 -2.67 4.41
C ILE A 69 2.72 -3.90 5.20
N ASP A 70 3.65 -4.83 5.41
CA ASP A 70 3.44 -6.06 6.19
C ASP A 70 3.81 -5.83 7.65
N LEU A 71 2.80 -5.88 8.53
CA LEU A 71 2.93 -5.67 9.97
C LEU A 71 3.06 -6.99 10.76
N THR A 72 3.07 -8.14 10.08
CA THR A 72 3.14 -9.43 10.78
C THR A 72 4.51 -9.61 11.45
N PHE A 73 4.54 -10.24 12.62
CA PHE A 73 5.78 -10.52 13.36
C PHE A 73 6.40 -11.86 12.95
N THR A 74 6.33 -12.20 11.66
CA THR A 74 6.81 -13.46 11.09
C THR A 74 6.98 -13.31 9.58
N THR A 75 7.84 -14.10 8.97
CA THR A 75 8.05 -14.15 7.51
C THR A 75 7.49 -15.42 6.87
N ARG A 76 6.69 -16.19 7.63
CA ARG A 76 6.24 -17.52 7.20
C ARG A 76 5.16 -17.50 6.10
N TYR A 77 4.35 -16.44 6.07
CA TYR A 77 3.09 -16.39 5.32
C TYR A 77 3.29 -16.24 3.82
N TYR A 78 4.22 -15.37 3.44
CA TYR A 78 4.67 -15.18 2.07
C TYR A 78 6.02 -14.44 2.12
N ARG A 79 6.75 -14.47 1.01
CA ARG A 79 8.05 -13.80 0.81
C ARG A 79 8.00 -12.93 -0.42
N LEU A 80 9.06 -12.18 -0.68
CA LEU A 80 9.19 -11.35 -1.88
C LEU A 80 9.01 -12.13 -3.18
N GLN A 81 9.38 -13.42 -3.20
CA GLN A 81 9.17 -14.33 -4.34
C GLN A 81 7.70 -14.55 -4.69
N ASP A 82 6.80 -14.35 -3.72
CA ASP A 82 5.37 -14.51 -3.90
C ASP A 82 4.68 -13.16 -4.26
N VAL A 83 5.39 -12.03 -4.12
CA VAL A 83 4.84 -10.68 -4.35
C VAL A 83 5.07 -10.26 -5.81
N PRO A 84 4.04 -9.82 -6.53
CA PRO A 84 4.16 -9.33 -7.91
C PRO A 84 5.18 -8.19 -8.08
N GLN A 85 5.96 -8.22 -9.17
CA GLN A 85 6.99 -7.19 -9.47
C GLN A 85 6.44 -5.77 -9.65
N SER A 86 5.13 -5.62 -9.87
CA SER A 86 4.45 -4.32 -9.93
C SER A 86 4.37 -3.62 -8.58
N LEU A 87 4.52 -4.34 -7.47
CA LEU A 87 4.33 -3.82 -6.12
C LEU A 87 5.65 -3.53 -5.40
N LEU A 88 5.64 -2.45 -4.61
CA LEU A 88 6.61 -2.24 -3.55
C LEU A 88 6.16 -2.94 -2.27
N PHE A 89 7.13 -3.37 -1.46
CA PHE A 89 6.91 -4.08 -0.22
C PHE A 89 7.82 -3.54 0.88
N VAL A 90 7.25 -3.36 2.07
CA VAL A 90 7.97 -2.99 3.30
C VAL A 90 7.50 -3.90 4.44
N LYS A 91 8.45 -4.38 5.24
CA LYS A 91 8.21 -5.23 6.41
C LYS A 91 8.47 -4.44 7.68
N ILE A 92 7.44 -4.20 8.48
CA ILE A 92 7.56 -3.56 9.79
C ILE A 92 7.13 -4.56 10.86
N PHE A 93 8.11 -5.22 11.48
CA PHE A 93 7.86 -6.22 12.52
C PHE A 93 7.10 -5.60 13.70
N THR A 94 5.79 -5.87 13.78
CA THR A 94 4.92 -5.32 14.82
C THR A 94 4.47 -6.44 15.75
N ALA A 95 5.03 -6.45 16.96
CA ALA A 95 4.64 -7.39 18.01
C ALA A 95 3.14 -7.32 18.29
N GLY A 96 2.54 -8.45 18.66
CA GLY A 96 1.15 -8.50 19.08
C GLY A 96 0.97 -8.09 20.54
N HIS A 97 -0.29 -7.92 20.94
CA HIS A 97 -0.73 -7.67 22.33
C HIS A 97 -0.49 -6.25 22.81
N ASP A 98 0.74 -5.78 22.80
CA ASP A 98 1.06 -4.44 23.28
C ASP A 98 0.83 -3.37 22.21
N VAL A 99 0.65 -2.13 22.68
CA VAL A 99 0.55 -0.96 21.81
C VAL A 99 1.90 -0.83 21.08
N PRO A 100 1.91 -0.74 19.73
CA PRO A 100 3.14 -0.53 18.97
C PRO A 100 3.94 0.64 19.54
N ASN A 101 5.25 0.43 19.72
CA ASN A 101 6.12 1.45 20.30
C ASN A 101 6.38 2.61 19.32
N ASP A 102 6.95 3.70 19.83
CA ASP A 102 7.16 4.92 19.06
C ASP A 102 8.08 4.71 17.85
N HIS A 103 9.04 3.78 17.94
CA HIS A 103 9.90 3.44 16.80
C HIS A 103 9.10 2.76 15.68
N THR A 104 8.26 1.77 16.00
CA THR A 104 7.36 1.15 15.02
C THR A 104 6.38 2.15 14.41
N ILE A 105 5.82 3.05 15.23
CA ILE A 105 4.91 4.10 14.77
C ILE A 105 5.64 5.05 13.82
N LEU A 106 6.85 5.49 14.17
CA LEU A 106 7.65 6.38 13.33
C LEU A 106 8.06 5.71 12.01
N SER A 107 8.45 4.43 12.03
CA SER A 107 8.79 3.67 10.84
C SER A 107 7.59 3.55 9.88
N PHE A 108 6.39 3.31 10.42
CA PHE A 108 5.15 3.33 9.65
C PHE A 108 4.89 4.72 9.04
N LYS A 109 4.99 5.79 9.84
CA LYS A 109 4.82 7.17 9.38
C LYS A 109 5.78 7.53 8.25
N ARG A 110 7.08 7.22 8.40
CA ARG A 110 8.12 7.42 7.38
C ARG A 110 7.77 6.71 6.09
N THR A 111 7.39 5.44 6.18
CA THR A 111 7.03 4.60 5.03
C THR A 111 5.86 5.20 4.24
N VAL A 112 4.78 5.59 4.94
CA VAL A 112 3.60 6.20 4.33
C VAL A 112 3.95 7.58 3.74
N HIS A 113 4.59 8.44 4.52
CA HIS A 113 4.94 9.81 4.12
C HIS A 113 5.81 9.82 2.86
N ARG A 114 6.82 8.96 2.83
CA ARG A 114 7.65 8.77 1.65
C ARG A 114 6.85 8.29 0.45
N PHE A 115 6.03 7.27 0.60
CA PHE A 115 5.25 6.76 -0.54
C PHE A 115 4.36 7.85 -1.13
N LEU A 116 3.68 8.63 -0.30
CA LEU A 116 2.84 9.75 -0.74
C LEU A 116 3.64 10.84 -1.44
N ARG A 117 4.83 11.18 -0.95
CA ARG A 117 5.75 12.11 -1.61
C ARG A 117 6.17 11.63 -2.99
N ASP A 118 6.63 10.40 -3.06
CA ASP A 118 7.21 9.81 -4.26
C ASP A 118 6.11 9.47 -5.31
N ASN A 119 4.84 9.41 -4.89
CA ASN A 119 3.67 9.11 -5.73
C ASN A 119 2.63 10.24 -5.74
N LYS A 120 3.06 11.50 -5.62
CA LYS A 120 2.16 12.66 -5.58
C LYS A 120 1.34 12.89 -6.86
N ASP A 121 1.77 12.29 -7.96
CA ASP A 121 1.24 12.43 -9.32
C ASP A 121 0.25 11.32 -9.71
N ASN A 122 0.01 10.37 -8.79
CA ASN A 122 -0.90 9.25 -9.00
C ASN A 122 -1.71 8.96 -7.74
N ASP A 123 -2.72 8.09 -7.88
CA ASP A 123 -3.64 7.73 -6.80
C ASP A 123 -3.45 6.28 -6.31
N LYS A 124 -2.25 5.71 -6.49
CA LYS A 124 -1.95 4.33 -6.07
C LYS A 124 -2.15 4.12 -4.58
N LEU A 125 -2.72 3.00 -4.17
CA LEU A 125 -3.04 2.71 -2.78
C LEU A 125 -1.83 2.17 -1.99
N ILE A 126 -1.87 2.44 -0.69
CA ILE A 126 -1.04 1.84 0.35
C ILE A 126 -1.84 0.73 1.00
N GLY A 127 -1.45 -0.50 0.71
CA GLY A 127 -1.98 -1.70 1.32
C GLY A 127 -1.32 -1.98 2.65
N VAL A 128 -2.12 -2.13 3.70
CA VAL A 128 -1.60 -2.44 5.04
C VAL A 128 -2.26 -3.69 5.56
N HIS A 129 -1.46 -4.65 6.02
CA HIS A 129 -2.00 -5.84 6.66
C HIS A 129 -1.21 -6.24 7.90
N CYS A 130 -1.90 -6.91 8.81
CA CYS A 130 -1.29 -7.75 9.83
C CYS A 130 -1.76 -9.18 9.60
N THR A 131 -1.95 -10.01 10.63
CA THR A 131 -2.49 -11.36 10.41
C THR A 131 -3.94 -11.30 9.89
N HIS A 132 -4.80 -10.59 10.60
CA HIS A 132 -6.23 -10.47 10.28
C HIS A 132 -6.57 -9.17 9.55
N GLY A 133 -5.63 -8.22 9.51
CA GLY A 133 -5.86 -6.90 8.92
C GLY A 133 -6.76 -5.99 9.76
N VAL A 134 -6.87 -6.24 11.06
CA VAL A 134 -7.79 -5.53 11.95
C VAL A 134 -7.03 -4.77 13.03
N ASN A 135 -6.50 -5.45 14.05
CA ASN A 135 -5.99 -4.77 15.24
C ASN A 135 -4.73 -3.90 15.01
N ARG A 136 -3.58 -4.51 14.64
CA ARG A 136 -2.33 -3.75 14.40
C ARG A 136 -2.45 -2.81 13.19
N THR A 137 -3.16 -3.27 12.17
CA THR A 137 -3.44 -2.50 10.95
C THR A 137 -4.24 -1.25 11.26
N GLY A 138 -5.38 -1.41 11.92
CA GLY A 138 -6.24 -0.31 12.33
C GLY A 138 -5.53 0.64 13.27
N TYR A 139 -4.79 0.12 14.25
CA TYR A 139 -4.02 0.97 15.15
C TYR A 139 -3.03 1.87 14.40
N LEU A 140 -2.17 1.32 13.53
CA LEU A 140 -1.15 2.12 12.85
C LEU A 140 -1.74 3.08 11.81
N ILE A 141 -2.79 2.68 11.09
CA ILE A 141 -3.53 3.58 10.19
C ILE A 141 -4.16 4.72 10.98
N CYS A 142 -4.95 4.43 12.02
CA CYS A 142 -5.61 5.45 12.83
C CYS A 142 -4.58 6.39 13.47
N ARG A 143 -3.49 5.83 14.01
CA ARG A 143 -2.41 6.61 14.61
C ARG A 143 -1.75 7.56 13.61
N TYR A 144 -1.58 7.14 12.35
CA TYR A 144 -1.11 8.03 11.28
C TYR A 144 -2.10 9.17 11.03
N LEU A 145 -3.38 8.86 10.83
CA LEU A 145 -4.43 9.86 10.57
C LEU A 145 -4.53 10.88 11.71
N ILE A 146 -4.41 10.44 12.97
CA ILE A 146 -4.43 11.32 14.15
C ILE A 146 -3.18 12.19 14.22
N ASP A 147 -1.99 11.58 14.15
CA ASP A 147 -0.76 12.29 14.43
C ASP A 147 -0.29 13.17 13.26
N VAL A 148 -0.54 12.74 12.02
CA VAL A 148 -0.04 13.40 10.80
C VAL A 148 -1.12 14.26 10.18
N ASP A 149 -2.32 13.72 9.96
CA ASP A 149 -3.42 14.45 9.32
C ASP A 149 -4.27 15.25 10.32
N GLY A 150 -4.11 15.02 11.62
CA GLY A 150 -4.86 15.74 12.66
C GLY A 150 -6.33 15.30 12.74
N MET A 151 -6.65 14.10 12.26
CA MET A 151 -7.99 13.54 12.37
C MET A 151 -8.35 13.28 13.84
N ASP A 152 -9.61 13.55 14.18
CA ASP A 152 -10.20 13.18 15.46
C ASP A 152 -10.10 11.65 15.71
N PRO A 153 -9.69 11.19 16.91
CA PRO A 153 -9.48 9.77 17.18
C PRO A 153 -10.71 8.89 16.97
N GLU A 154 -11.90 9.35 17.39
CA GLU A 154 -13.15 8.64 17.22
C GLU A 154 -13.47 8.48 15.73
N LYS A 155 -13.33 9.56 14.95
CA LYS A 155 -13.52 9.51 13.49
C LYS A 155 -12.52 8.59 12.80
N ALA A 156 -11.26 8.57 13.23
CA ALA A 156 -10.24 7.68 12.66
C ALA A 156 -10.59 6.20 12.86
N VAL A 157 -11.02 5.85 14.07
CA VAL A 157 -11.47 4.49 14.40
C VAL A 157 -12.73 4.12 13.62
N GLU A 158 -13.70 5.03 13.53
CA GLU A 158 -14.95 4.81 12.79
C GLU A 158 -14.70 4.62 11.28
N LEU A 159 -13.88 5.48 10.68
CA LEU A 159 -13.48 5.38 9.27
C LEU A 159 -12.77 4.05 8.99
N PHE A 160 -11.85 3.65 9.86
CA PHE A 160 -11.18 2.35 9.70
C PHE A 160 -12.15 1.18 9.83
N ASN A 161 -12.98 1.16 10.88
CA ASN A 161 -13.89 0.05 11.15
C ASN A 161 -14.92 -0.14 10.02
N SER A 162 -15.53 0.95 9.55
CA SER A 162 -16.48 0.95 8.45
C SER A 162 -15.84 0.50 7.14
N SER A 163 -14.66 1.04 6.81
CA SER A 163 -13.95 0.66 5.58
C SER A 163 -13.42 -0.78 5.62
N ARG A 164 -12.93 -1.25 6.77
CA ARG A 164 -12.41 -2.61 6.93
C ARG A 164 -13.53 -3.67 6.96
N GLY A 165 -14.72 -3.30 7.45
CA GLY A 165 -15.84 -4.20 7.73
C GLY A 165 -15.65 -5.06 8.99
N HIS A 166 -14.62 -4.79 9.78
CA HIS A 166 -14.31 -5.48 11.04
C HIS A 166 -13.75 -4.47 12.03
N ALA A 167 -14.30 -4.42 13.24
CA ALA A 167 -13.90 -3.44 14.25
C ALA A 167 -12.57 -3.81 14.93
N ILE A 168 -11.78 -2.81 15.29
CA ILE A 168 -10.62 -3.00 16.18
C ILE A 168 -11.11 -3.60 17.51
N GLU A 169 -10.65 -4.82 17.84
CA GLU A 169 -11.08 -5.58 19.01
C GLU A 169 -10.29 -5.21 20.27
N ARG A 170 -9.02 -4.78 20.10
CA ARG A 170 -8.07 -4.58 21.20
C ARG A 170 -8.36 -3.30 21.99
N GLN A 171 -8.85 -3.48 23.21
CA GLN A 171 -9.22 -2.37 24.10
C GLN A 171 -8.05 -1.47 24.47
N ASN A 172 -6.85 -2.01 24.66
CA ASN A 172 -5.66 -1.20 24.91
C ASN A 172 -5.30 -0.31 23.71
N TYR A 173 -5.54 -0.78 22.47
CA TYR A 173 -5.31 0.01 21.25
C TYR A 173 -6.32 1.13 21.16
N LEU A 174 -7.61 0.83 21.36
CA LEU A 174 -8.67 1.83 21.37
C LEU A 174 -8.45 2.89 22.45
N LYS A 175 -8.04 2.48 23.66
CA LYS A 175 -7.75 3.40 24.75
C LYS A 175 -6.59 4.33 24.42
N ASP A 176 -5.50 3.81 23.84
CA ASP A 176 -4.36 4.63 23.42
C ASP A 176 -4.71 5.55 22.25
N LEU A 177 -5.48 5.10 21.26
CA LEU A 177 -5.93 5.95 20.16
C LEU A 177 -6.72 7.16 20.66
N LYS A 178 -7.67 6.93 21.56
CA LYS A 178 -8.57 7.98 22.08
C LYS A 178 -7.95 8.90 23.13
N HIS A 179 -7.11 8.35 24.02
CA HIS A 179 -6.64 9.08 25.20
C HIS A 179 -5.11 9.12 25.31
N GLY A 180 -4.39 8.40 24.46
CA GLY A 180 -2.93 8.38 24.46
C GLY A 180 -2.35 9.67 23.87
N PRO A 181 -1.10 10.01 24.22
CA PRO A 181 -0.46 11.21 23.70
C PRO A 181 -0.23 11.10 22.19
N LYS A 182 -0.28 12.24 21.50
CA LYS A 182 0.17 12.35 20.11
C LYS A 182 1.62 11.88 20.02
N ARG A 183 1.93 10.96 19.11
CA ARG A 183 3.33 10.52 18.92
C ARG A 183 4.08 11.50 18.05
N SER A 184 5.37 11.65 18.35
CA SER A 184 6.25 12.57 17.63
C SER A 184 6.26 12.30 16.13
N ASN A 185 6.36 13.37 15.34
CA ASN A 185 6.63 13.33 13.90
C ASN A 185 8.09 13.75 13.59
N VAL A 186 8.92 13.96 14.62
CA VAL A 186 10.35 14.28 14.43
C VAL A 186 11.01 13.13 13.68
N GLY A 187 11.75 13.47 12.62
CA GLY A 187 12.42 12.51 11.76
C GLY A 187 11.50 11.79 10.77
N ILE A 188 10.24 12.20 10.56
CA ILE A 188 9.33 11.58 9.57
C ILE A 188 9.86 11.66 8.12
N GLU A 189 10.73 12.63 7.83
CA GLU A 189 11.36 12.82 6.51
C GLU A 189 12.62 11.96 6.30
N GLU A 190 13.14 11.35 7.36
CA GLU A 190 14.35 10.54 7.30
C GLU A 190 14.07 9.20 6.61
N SER A 191 15.00 8.79 5.74
CA SER A 191 14.99 7.45 5.14
C SER A 191 15.54 6.43 6.13
N GLU A 192 14.78 5.37 6.39
CA GLU A 192 15.21 4.23 7.22
C GLU A 192 15.35 2.97 6.38
N GLN A 193 14.25 2.52 5.78
CA GLN A 193 14.22 1.34 4.92
C GLN A 193 13.64 1.72 3.54
N GLU A 194 14.38 1.36 2.50
CA GLU A 194 13.92 1.45 1.11
C GLU A 194 12.86 0.36 0.84
N PRO A 195 11.68 0.71 0.29
CA PRO A 195 10.74 -0.29 -0.20
C PRO A 195 11.39 -1.19 -1.24
N VAL A 196 11.23 -2.51 -1.08
CA VAL A 196 11.77 -3.50 -2.01
C VAL A 196 10.70 -3.90 -3.02
N ARG A 197 11.11 -4.14 -4.27
CA ARG A 197 10.19 -4.61 -5.31
C ARG A 197 9.88 -6.10 -5.13
N GLY A 198 8.63 -6.49 -5.39
CA GLY A 198 8.25 -7.90 -5.49
C GLY A 198 9.08 -8.65 -6.55
N GLN A 199 9.17 -9.97 -6.44
CA GLN A 199 9.99 -10.81 -7.32
C GLN A 199 9.16 -11.77 -8.19
N ALA A 200 7.86 -11.92 -7.95
CA ALA A 200 6.99 -12.78 -8.72
C ALA A 200 6.69 -12.17 -10.10
N SER A 201 7.11 -12.85 -11.17
CA SER A 201 6.80 -12.48 -12.55
C SER A 201 5.46 -13.06 -13.03
N GLU A 202 5.07 -14.22 -12.50
CA GLU A 202 3.88 -14.94 -12.93
C GLU A 202 3.14 -15.54 -11.73
N ARG A 203 1.84 -15.79 -11.92
CA ARG A 203 0.99 -16.49 -10.95
C ARG A 203 1.31 -17.98 -11.00
N GLU A 204 1.63 -18.57 -9.86
CA GLU A 204 1.76 -20.02 -9.74
C GLU A 204 0.44 -20.68 -10.15
N SER A 205 0.49 -21.60 -11.11
CA SER A 205 -0.71 -22.26 -11.64
C SER A 205 -1.27 -23.20 -10.57
N CYS A 206 -2.52 -22.98 -10.14
CA CYS A 206 -3.29 -23.98 -9.43
C CYS A 206 -3.54 -25.16 -10.40
N ASN A 207 -2.95 -26.31 -10.11
CA ASN A 207 -3.25 -27.57 -10.80
C ASN A 207 -4.60 -28.08 -10.27
N ASP A 208 -5.70 -27.45 -10.66
CA ASP A 208 -7.04 -27.94 -10.37
C ASP A 208 -7.73 -28.33 -11.70
N PRO A 209 -8.01 -29.62 -11.94
CA PRO A 209 -8.63 -30.08 -13.18
C PRO A 209 -10.07 -29.58 -13.42
N GLU A 210 -10.75 -29.02 -12.41
CA GLU A 210 -12.22 -28.78 -12.46
C GLU A 210 -12.66 -27.34 -12.76
N TYR A 211 -11.75 -26.38 -12.97
CA TYR A 211 -12.14 -25.02 -13.40
C TYR A 211 -11.41 -24.58 -14.68
N PRO A 212 -12.05 -24.65 -15.86
CA PRO A 212 -11.52 -24.07 -17.08
C PRO A 212 -11.47 -22.54 -16.94
N ARG A 213 -10.25 -22.00 -17.05
CA ARG A 213 -9.98 -20.56 -17.05
C ARG A 213 -10.84 -19.83 -18.09
N SER A 214 -11.59 -18.82 -17.66
CA SER A 214 -12.22 -17.86 -18.55
C SER A 214 -11.14 -16.95 -19.15
N PHE A 215 -10.88 -17.15 -20.44
CA PHE A 215 -10.36 -16.21 -21.43
C PHE A 215 -9.06 -15.43 -21.12
N SER A 216 -7.96 -15.93 -21.68
CA SER A 216 -6.98 -15.05 -22.33
C SER A 216 -7.19 -15.15 -23.84
N PRO A 217 -7.27 -14.05 -24.61
CA PRO A 217 -7.43 -14.12 -26.05
C PRO A 217 -6.11 -14.58 -26.67
N ARG A 218 -6.01 -15.88 -26.97
CA ARG A 218 -4.96 -16.39 -27.85
C ARG A 218 -5.18 -15.81 -29.24
N ARG A 219 -4.19 -15.01 -29.71
CA ARG A 219 -4.02 -14.68 -31.13
C ARG A 219 -4.07 -15.98 -31.94
N SER A 220 -5.13 -16.14 -32.71
CA SER A 220 -5.33 -17.21 -33.67
C SER A 220 -4.47 -16.92 -34.91
N ASN A 221 -3.31 -17.57 -35.02
CA ASN A 221 -2.65 -17.79 -36.30
C ASN A 221 -3.20 -19.10 -36.89
N TYR A 222 -4.29 -19.00 -37.65
CA TYR A 222 -4.74 -20.07 -38.52
C TYR A 222 -4.47 -19.68 -39.97
N GLN A 223 -3.50 -20.36 -40.60
CA GLN A 223 -3.40 -20.47 -42.06
C GLN A 223 -4.39 -21.54 -42.54
N PRO A 224 -5.18 -21.31 -43.61
CA PRO A 224 -6.02 -22.35 -44.19
C PRO A 224 -5.25 -23.16 -45.26
N PRO A 225 -5.56 -24.47 -45.43
CA PRO A 225 -4.90 -25.32 -46.41
C PRO A 225 -5.59 -25.27 -47.79
N HIS A 226 -4.81 -25.54 -48.85
CA HIS A 226 -5.21 -25.56 -50.25
C HIS A 226 -5.92 -26.87 -50.69
N ARG A 227 -6.91 -26.75 -51.60
CA ARG A 227 -7.32 -27.67 -52.71
C ARG A 227 -8.21 -26.85 -53.68
N GLY A 228 -7.81 -26.54 -54.93
CA GLY A 228 -7.97 -27.33 -56.18
C GLY A 228 -9.43 -27.33 -56.68
N SER A 229 -9.86 -26.88 -57.88
CA SER A 229 -9.18 -26.64 -59.16
C SER A 229 -10.07 -25.87 -60.20
N PHE A 230 -9.41 -25.32 -61.24
CA PHE A 230 -9.83 -24.95 -62.62
C PHE A 230 -10.83 -23.80 -62.91
N THR A 231 -10.39 -22.77 -63.65
CA THR A 231 -10.64 -22.60 -65.11
C THR A 231 -10.03 -21.29 -65.70
N HIS A 232 -9.48 -21.43 -66.92
CA HIS A 232 -9.18 -20.45 -67.98
C HIS A 232 -8.10 -19.34 -67.85
N SER A 233 -7.07 -19.46 -68.71
CA SER A 233 -6.22 -18.37 -69.25
C SER A 233 -6.94 -17.60 -70.38
N PRO A 234 -6.46 -16.42 -70.84
CA PRO A 234 -5.29 -16.36 -71.74
C PRO A 234 -4.27 -15.20 -71.52
N LEU A 235 -3.01 -15.55 -71.83
CA LEU A 235 -1.90 -14.83 -72.50
C LEU A 235 -1.82 -13.29 -72.48
N PHE A 236 -0.64 -12.73 -72.13
CA PHE A 236 0.24 -12.00 -73.07
C PHE A 236 1.66 -11.74 -72.47
N LEU A 237 2.67 -12.26 -73.19
CA LEU A 237 4.04 -11.78 -73.49
C LEU A 237 4.97 -11.17 -72.41
N SER A 238 6.11 -11.85 -72.19
CA SER A 238 7.39 -11.30 -71.71
C SER A 238 8.14 -10.54 -72.83
N PRO A 239 9.27 -9.83 -72.56
CA PRO A 239 10.57 -10.55 -72.55
C PRO A 239 11.67 -10.03 -71.59
N LEU A 240 12.40 -11.00 -71.02
CA LEU A 240 13.88 -11.15 -70.93
C LEU A 240 14.81 -9.96 -70.63
N ARG A 241 15.67 -10.12 -69.61
CA ARG A 241 17.15 -10.28 -69.74
C ARG A 241 17.84 -10.61 -68.39
N HIS A 242 18.74 -11.58 -68.42
CA HIS A 242 19.74 -11.99 -67.42
C HIS A 242 21.14 -11.41 -67.81
N PRO A 243 22.29 -11.75 -67.17
CA PRO A 243 22.73 -11.72 -65.75
C PRO A 243 24.18 -11.13 -65.62
N VAL A 244 25.02 -11.65 -64.69
CA VAL A 244 26.50 -11.48 -64.47
C VAL A 244 26.83 -10.51 -63.30
N SER A 245 27.73 -10.71 -62.31
CA SER A 245 28.64 -11.79 -61.86
C SER A 245 29.20 -11.46 -60.45
N SER A 246 29.80 -12.49 -59.85
CA SER A 246 30.61 -12.71 -58.63
C SER A 246 31.58 -11.64 -58.06
N SER A 247 31.85 -11.77 -56.74
CA SER A 247 33.16 -11.84 -56.00
C SER A 247 33.03 -11.18 -54.60
N HIS A 248 33.26 -11.82 -53.45
CA HIS A 248 34.48 -12.35 -52.78
C HIS A 248 35.48 -11.30 -52.23
N TYR A 249 35.74 -11.36 -50.90
CA TYR A 249 36.85 -10.79 -50.09
C TYR A 249 36.89 -9.24 -49.91
N GLN A 250 37.40 -8.59 -48.84
CA GLN A 250 37.73 -8.87 -47.43
C GLN A 250 37.98 -7.50 -46.74
N SER A 251 37.84 -7.47 -45.41
CA SER A 251 38.44 -6.59 -44.38
C SER A 251 39.54 -5.56 -44.74
N HIS A 252 39.49 -4.37 -44.11
CA HIS A 252 40.67 -3.67 -43.56
C HIS A 252 40.36 -2.86 -42.27
N ARG A 253 41.36 -2.89 -41.38
CA ARG A 253 41.53 -2.33 -40.04
C ARG A 253 42.67 -1.31 -40.14
N TRP A 254 42.64 -0.15 -39.47
CA TRP A 254 43.87 0.58 -39.05
C TRP A 254 43.59 1.59 -37.92
N THR A 255 44.39 1.49 -36.85
CA THR A 255 44.73 2.51 -35.81
C THR A 255 45.96 3.32 -36.26
N PRO A 256 46.37 4.45 -35.62
CA PRO A 256 47.42 4.41 -34.56
C PRO A 256 47.34 5.54 -33.48
N THR A 257 48.42 5.69 -32.70
CA THR A 257 48.60 5.97 -31.25
C THR A 257 49.37 7.26 -30.85
N HIS A 258 49.07 7.83 -29.65
CA HIS A 258 49.95 8.49 -28.61
C HIS A 258 50.78 9.77 -28.95
N PRO A 259 51.49 10.52 -28.02
CA PRO A 259 51.75 10.38 -26.55
C PRO A 259 51.78 11.67 -25.63
N HIS A 260 51.89 11.46 -24.29
CA HIS A 260 52.65 12.07 -23.15
C HIS A 260 53.19 13.56 -23.16
N SER A 261 53.48 14.32 -22.06
CA SER A 261 53.92 14.09 -20.65
C SER A 261 53.99 15.39 -19.77
N GLN A 262 53.77 15.26 -18.43
CA GLN A 262 54.49 15.81 -17.23
C GLN A 262 54.72 17.36 -17.05
N TYR A 263 54.62 18.03 -15.87
CA TYR A 263 55.31 17.83 -14.56
C TYR A 263 54.68 18.61 -13.35
N ARG A 264 54.70 17.95 -12.17
CA ARG A 264 55.01 18.31 -10.74
C ARG A 264 55.00 19.77 -10.15
N ARG A 265 54.41 19.86 -8.92
CA ARG A 265 54.54 20.85 -7.77
C ARG A 265 55.96 20.86 -7.10
N PRO A 266 56.36 21.60 -5.99
CA PRO A 266 55.65 22.24 -4.82
C PRO A 266 56.36 23.52 -4.18
N PRO A 267 56.37 23.87 -2.84
CA PRO A 267 55.33 24.28 -1.84
C PRO A 267 55.65 25.47 -0.83
N ARG A 268 54.71 25.74 0.13
CA ARG A 268 54.79 26.40 1.50
C ARG A 268 54.80 27.96 1.59
N SER A 269 54.38 28.70 2.63
CA SER A 269 53.61 28.54 3.91
C SER A 269 53.41 29.91 4.61
N VAL A 270 52.27 30.12 5.30
CA VAL A 270 51.95 30.92 6.55
C VAL A 270 52.23 32.44 6.76
N ASP A 271 51.24 33.07 7.44
CA ASP A 271 51.22 34.21 8.39
C ASP A 271 51.12 35.71 7.98
N SER A 272 49.89 36.23 8.07
CA SER A 272 49.37 37.21 9.05
C SER A 272 49.59 38.76 8.96
N TRP A 273 48.48 39.46 9.28
CA TRP A 273 48.25 40.85 9.77
C TRP A 273 48.00 42.04 8.80
N SER A 274 46.76 42.56 8.92
CA SER A 274 46.34 43.98 9.07
C SER A 274 46.15 44.91 7.85
N ARG A 275 44.87 45.20 7.51
CA ARG A 275 44.14 46.48 7.73
C ARG A 275 42.97 46.66 6.73
N ARG A 276 41.80 47.01 7.29
CA ARG A 276 40.60 47.58 6.65
C ARG A 276 40.96 48.85 5.84
N PRO A 277 40.18 49.25 4.80
CA PRO A 277 38.86 49.85 5.06
C PRO A 277 37.73 49.68 4.01
N GLN A 278 36.52 49.92 4.53
CA GLN A 278 35.35 50.57 3.92
C GLN A 278 34.44 49.79 2.95
N ASN A 279 33.31 49.38 3.53
CA ASN A 279 31.93 49.55 3.06
C ASN A 279 31.70 49.75 1.57
N LEU A 280 31.05 48.77 0.94
CA LEU A 280 29.94 48.93 0.00
C LEU A 280 29.27 47.55 -0.11
N GLU A 281 28.06 47.43 0.42
CA GLU A 281 27.24 46.22 0.28
C GLU A 281 26.78 46.02 -1.16
N PRO A 282 26.72 44.77 -1.65
CA PRO A 282 25.73 44.38 -2.64
C PRO A 282 24.63 43.56 -1.96
N GLU A 283 23.39 44.04 -2.08
CA GLU A 283 22.17 43.28 -1.82
C GLU A 283 22.26 41.88 -2.46
N TYR A 284 22.42 40.86 -1.63
CA TYR A 284 22.14 39.49 -2.04
C TYR A 284 20.66 39.25 -1.81
N GLU A 285 19.89 39.26 -2.90
CA GLU A 285 18.56 38.65 -2.93
C GLU A 285 18.65 37.23 -2.37
N ASP A 286 18.09 37.03 -1.19
CA ASP A 286 17.86 35.74 -0.58
C ASP A 286 16.90 34.95 -1.48
N ARG A 287 17.48 34.20 -2.43
CA ARG A 287 16.78 33.15 -3.16
C ARG A 287 16.35 32.10 -2.16
N ARG A 288 15.17 32.34 -1.58
CA ARG A 288 14.38 31.38 -0.82
C ARG A 288 14.45 30.04 -1.54
N ARG A 289 15.19 29.10 -0.94
CA ARG A 289 15.05 27.69 -1.29
C ARG A 289 13.55 27.38 -1.17
N PRO A 290 12.90 26.80 -2.19
CA PRO A 290 11.56 26.29 -2.01
C PRO A 290 11.60 25.32 -0.83
N GLY A 291 10.76 25.57 0.19
CA GLY A 291 10.53 24.59 1.23
C GLY A 291 10.12 23.24 0.59
N PRO A 292 10.30 22.12 1.29
CA PRO A 292 9.89 20.82 0.77
C PRO A 292 8.42 20.91 0.29
N PRO A 293 8.09 20.27 -0.84
CA PRO A 293 6.74 20.35 -1.39
C PRO A 293 5.73 19.90 -0.32
N GLN A 294 4.71 20.72 -0.10
CA GLN A 294 3.60 20.38 0.78
C GLN A 294 2.95 19.10 0.23
N LEU A 295 3.09 18.00 0.97
CA LEU A 295 2.44 16.76 0.60
C LEU A 295 0.93 16.91 0.74
N PRO A 296 0.13 16.14 -0.01
CA PRO A 296 -1.30 16.04 0.26
C PRO A 296 -1.48 15.51 1.69
N ARG A 297 -1.73 16.42 2.63
CA ARG A 297 -2.43 16.05 3.86
C ARG A 297 -3.79 15.57 3.41
N TYR A 298 -4.20 14.39 3.85
CA TYR A 298 -5.55 13.95 3.57
C TYR A 298 -6.50 15.01 4.16
N SER A 299 -7.41 15.51 3.32
CA SER A 299 -8.04 16.80 3.56
C SER A 299 -8.79 16.84 4.90
N ASN A 300 -8.77 17.99 5.58
CA ASN A 300 -9.56 18.20 6.80
C ASN A 300 -11.08 18.15 6.56
N GLN A 301 -11.52 18.15 5.30
CA GLN A 301 -12.93 17.99 4.89
C GLN A 301 -13.20 16.51 4.66
N TRP A 302 -13.25 15.77 5.76
CA TRP A 302 -13.72 14.39 5.75
C TRP A 302 -15.22 14.39 5.47
N PRO A 303 -15.71 13.66 4.45
CA PRO A 303 -17.14 13.55 4.23
C PRO A 303 -17.77 13.03 5.52
N SER A 304 -18.74 13.78 6.05
CA SER A 304 -19.60 13.29 7.12
C SER A 304 -20.24 12.01 6.61
N LEU A 305 -19.98 10.89 7.29
CA LEU A 305 -20.51 9.57 6.95
C LEU A 305 -22.01 9.71 6.67
N ARG A 306 -22.41 9.44 5.43
CA ARG A 306 -23.82 9.53 5.02
C ARG A 306 -24.60 8.49 5.80
N ASN A 307 -25.52 8.97 6.62
CA ASN A 307 -26.44 8.15 7.38
C ASN A 307 -27.59 7.77 6.43
N ASP A 308 -27.34 6.83 5.52
CA ASP A 308 -28.37 6.30 4.63
C ASP A 308 -29.21 5.27 5.42
N ASN A 309 -30.11 5.78 6.27
CA ASN A 309 -31.23 5.06 6.83
C ASN A 309 -32.52 5.84 6.52
N GLU A 310 -32.89 5.87 5.25
CA GLU A 310 -34.26 6.14 4.83
C GLU A 310 -34.96 4.79 4.64
N ALA A 311 -35.60 4.31 5.70
CA ALA A 311 -36.53 3.19 5.64
C ALA A 311 -37.76 3.54 6.46
N VAL A 312 -38.79 3.98 5.72
CA VAL A 312 -40.23 3.79 5.95
C VAL A 312 -40.74 4.12 7.36
N ALA A 313 -41.28 5.32 7.50
CA ALA A 313 -42.17 5.67 8.60
C ALA A 313 -43.50 4.89 8.45
N GLU A 314 -43.76 3.95 9.35
CA GLU A 314 -45.13 3.52 9.66
C GLU A 314 -45.54 4.08 11.03
N ASP A 315 -46.69 4.74 10.97
CA ASP A 315 -47.44 5.41 12.01
C ASP A 315 -47.94 4.44 13.08
N TRP A 316 -47.58 4.71 14.34
CA TRP A 316 -48.39 4.34 15.51
C TRP A 316 -48.20 5.40 16.60
N GLY A 317 -49.00 6.47 16.54
CA GLY A 317 -49.14 7.40 17.66
C GLY A 317 -49.86 6.76 18.84
N TRP A 318 -49.39 7.00 20.07
CA TRP A 318 -50.19 7.07 21.30
C TRP A 318 -49.44 7.91 22.36
N HIS A 319 -50.21 8.40 23.33
CA HIS A 319 -50.08 9.69 24.02
C HIS A 319 -48.92 9.93 25.00
N LYS A 320 -48.53 11.22 25.11
CA LYS A 320 -47.81 11.79 26.27
C LYS A 320 -48.71 11.83 27.52
N PRO A 321 -48.15 11.65 28.72
CA PRO A 321 -48.69 12.29 29.92
C PRO A 321 -47.92 13.57 30.25
N ARG A 322 -48.69 14.59 30.62
CA ARG A 322 -48.26 15.87 31.20
C ARG A 322 -47.79 15.68 32.65
N THR A 323 -46.94 16.62 33.04
CA THR A 323 -46.46 17.00 34.38
C THR A 323 -47.55 17.18 35.44
N SER A 324 -47.25 16.83 36.69
CA SER A 324 -47.67 17.62 37.87
C SER A 324 -46.77 17.41 39.09
N VAL A 325 -46.30 18.54 39.60
CA VAL A 325 -45.65 18.84 40.89
C VAL A 325 -46.54 18.41 42.08
N TRP A 326 -45.97 18.03 43.24
CA TRP A 326 -46.36 18.49 44.61
C TRP A 326 -45.29 18.13 45.66
N HIS A 327 -45.30 18.93 46.72
CA HIS A 327 -44.28 19.23 47.72
C HIS A 327 -44.22 18.29 48.95
N THR A 328 -43.07 18.37 49.65
CA THR A 328 -42.82 18.26 51.12
C THR A 328 -43.36 17.07 51.91
N ASP A 329 -42.50 16.36 52.67
CA ASP A 329 -42.24 16.74 54.07
C ASP A 329 -41.10 15.95 54.74
N ARG A 330 -40.58 16.57 55.81
CA ARG A 330 -39.54 16.09 56.74
C ARG A 330 -40.00 14.89 57.57
N HIS A 331 -39.05 14.05 58.04
CA HIS A 331 -38.66 13.90 59.46
C HIS A 331 -37.91 12.58 59.74
N HIS A 332 -36.79 12.70 60.47
CA HIS A 332 -36.27 11.80 61.53
C HIS A 332 -35.89 10.35 61.14
N SER A 333 -34.97 9.61 61.78
CA SER A 333 -33.81 9.76 62.67
C SER A 333 -33.44 8.32 63.07
N ASN A 334 -32.20 8.08 63.51
CA ASN A 334 -31.61 6.84 64.09
C ASN A 334 -31.15 5.77 63.09
N ARG A 335 -29.88 5.33 63.01
CA ARG A 335 -28.78 5.04 63.98
C ARG A 335 -28.85 3.61 64.54
N TYR A 336 -27.71 2.91 64.45
CA TYR A 336 -27.33 1.59 65.00
C TYR A 336 -27.93 0.36 64.30
N ASP A 337 -27.27 -0.79 64.10
CA ASP A 337 -25.99 -1.32 64.60
C ASP A 337 -25.50 -2.51 63.74
N ASN A 338 -24.21 -2.79 63.84
CA ASN A 338 -23.43 -4.04 63.64
C ASN A 338 -24.11 -5.31 63.08
N TYR A 339 -23.47 -5.96 62.09
CA TYR A 339 -22.52 -7.07 62.29
C TYR A 339 -21.73 -7.38 61.01
#